data_AF-A0A428YZP5-F1
#
_entry.id   AF-A0A428YZP5-F1
#
_cell.length_a   1.000
_cell.length_b   1.000
_cell.length_c   1.000
_cell.angle_alpha   90.00
_cell.angle_beta   90.00
_cell.angle_gamma   90.00
#
_symmetry.space_group_name_H-M   'P 1'
#
loop_
_entity.id
_entity.type
_entity.pdbx_description
1 polymer ?
#
loop_
_entity_poly.entity_id
_entity_poly.type
_entity_poly.pdbx_seq_one_letter_code
_entity_poly.pdbx_strand_id
1 'polypeptide(L)'
;MTTEASTEVSGHCRYSYRLRLSSAARAALEVEWGRVRCVWNECVAKSRAVHTHNRAAGEGAACGPVQLAAMLTEARARTGWLREGACGPQQQVIRDFGKSRARALKDMKAG
;
A
#
# COMPACT_ATOMS: atom_id res chain seq x y z
N MET A 1 -15.58 -69.85 -8.96
CA MET A 1 -15.99 -68.56 -8.37
C MET A 1 -14.79 -67.64 -8.47
N THR A 2 -14.88 -66.60 -9.28
CA THR A 2 -13.78 -65.65 -9.54
C THR A 2 -14.16 -64.36 -8.84
N THR A 3 -13.40 -63.95 -7.84
CA THR A 3 -13.64 -62.73 -7.07
C THR A 3 -13.09 -61.54 -7.87
N GLU A 4 -13.98 -60.65 -8.33
CA GLU A 4 -13.56 -59.42 -9.00
C GLU A 4 -13.00 -58.42 -7.99
N ALA A 5 -11.83 -57.86 -8.32
CA ALA A 5 -11.19 -56.82 -7.54
C ALA A 5 -11.95 -55.50 -7.70
N SER A 6 -12.58 -55.06 -6.61
CA SER A 6 -13.19 -53.74 -6.48
C SER A 6 -12.11 -52.66 -6.63
N THR A 7 -12.15 -51.95 -7.75
CA THR A 7 -11.32 -50.77 -7.99
C THR A 7 -11.89 -49.62 -7.17
N GLU A 8 -11.19 -49.23 -6.10
CA GLU A 8 -11.53 -48.06 -5.31
C GLU A 8 -11.43 -46.80 -6.19
N VAL A 9 -12.58 -46.25 -6.55
CA VAL A 9 -12.66 -44.95 -7.22
C VAL A 9 -12.39 -43.87 -6.18
N SER A 10 -11.14 -43.39 -6.08
CA SER A 10 -10.85 -42.23 -5.23
C SER A 10 -11.47 -40.97 -5.85
N GLY A 11 -12.67 -40.62 -5.41
CA GLY A 11 -13.35 -39.39 -5.82
C GLY A 11 -12.60 -38.16 -5.32
N HIS A 12 -12.21 -37.26 -6.24
CA HIS A 12 -11.66 -35.96 -5.88
C HIS A 12 -12.78 -34.95 -5.63
N CYS A 13 -12.95 -34.49 -4.39
CA CYS A 13 -13.90 -33.42 -4.08
C CYS A 13 -13.29 -32.04 -4.38
N ARG A 14 -13.80 -31.35 -5.40
CA ARG A 14 -13.41 -29.97 -5.70
C ARG A 14 -14.36 -29.01 -5.01
N TYR A 15 -13.98 -28.55 -3.82
CA TYR A 15 -14.76 -27.56 -3.10
C TYR A 15 -14.70 -26.20 -3.80
N SER A 16 -15.85 -25.66 -4.15
CA SER A 16 -15.99 -24.29 -4.67
C SER A 16 -16.18 -23.30 -3.52
N TYR A 17 -15.21 -23.25 -2.61
CA TYR A 17 -15.17 -22.21 -1.59
C TYR A 17 -14.90 -20.86 -2.26
N ARG A 18 -15.93 -20.03 -2.40
CA ARG A 18 -15.75 -18.61 -2.64
C ARG A 18 -15.58 -17.94 -1.29
N LEU A 19 -14.43 -17.32 -1.06
CA LEU A 19 -14.16 -16.54 0.13
C LEU A 19 -15.10 -15.32 0.12
N ARG A 20 -16.29 -15.46 0.69
CA ARG A 20 -17.21 -14.33 0.89
C ARG A 20 -16.64 -13.51 2.03
N LEU A 21 -16.16 -12.32 1.70
CA LEU A 21 -15.70 -11.37 2.69
C LEU A 21 -16.89 -11.04 3.60
N SER A 22 -16.73 -11.21 4.91
CA SER A 22 -17.76 -10.77 5.86
C SER A 22 -17.93 -9.25 5.76
N SER A 23 -19.09 -8.74 6.15
CA SER A 23 -19.32 -7.30 6.26
C SER A 23 -18.28 -6.62 7.17
N ALA A 24 -17.88 -7.29 8.25
CA ALA A 24 -16.83 -6.83 9.15
C ALA A 24 -15.46 -6.73 8.45
N ALA A 25 -15.07 -7.75 7.68
CA ALA A 25 -13.80 -7.73 6.94
C ALA A 25 -13.80 -6.67 5.84
N ARG A 26 -14.95 -6.42 5.20
CA ARG A 26 -15.11 -5.31 4.25
C ARG A 26 -14.90 -3.96 4.92
N ALA A 27 -15.58 -3.71 6.05
CA ALA A 27 -15.43 -2.47 6.80
C ALA A 27 -13.98 -2.25 7.24
N ALA A 28 -13.30 -3.31 7.71
CA ALA A 28 -11.88 -3.24 8.07
C ALA A 28 -10.99 -2.84 6.88
N LEU A 29 -11.21 -3.41 5.68
CA LEU A 29 -10.48 -3.03 4.47
C LEU A 29 -10.73 -1.57 4.05
N GLU A 30 -11.96 -1.08 4.19
CA GLU A 30 -12.30 0.33 3.89
C GLU A 30 -11.57 1.29 4.85
N VAL A 31 -11.42 0.92 6.13
CA VAL A 31 -10.62 1.71 7.08
C VAL A 31 -9.14 1.67 6.73
N GLU A 32 -8.58 0.50 6.40
CA GLU A 32 -7.18 0.38 5.95
C GLU A 32 -6.94 1.22 4.68
N TRP A 33 -7.87 1.19 3.73
CA TRP A 33 -7.83 2.04 2.55
C TRP A 33 -7.78 3.53 2.92
N GLY A 34 -8.62 3.96 3.87
CA GLY A 34 -8.60 5.32 4.41
C GLY A 34 -7.22 5.73 4.93
N ARG A 35 -6.57 4.86 5.70
CA ARG A 35 -5.23 5.07 6.27
C ARG A 35 -4.16 5.20 5.18
N VAL A 36 -4.14 4.26 4.24
CA VAL A 36 -3.19 4.26 3.12
C VAL A 36 -3.35 5.50 2.23
N ARG A 37 -4.60 5.91 1.97
CA ARG A 37 -4.90 7.16 1.24
C ARG A 37 -4.41 8.40 1.98
N CYS A 38 -4.56 8.44 3.31
CA CYS A 38 -4.02 9.53 4.12
C CYS A 38 -2.49 9.62 3.98
N VAL A 39 -1.77 8.50 4.07
CA VAL A 39 -0.31 8.46 3.88
C VAL A 39 0.11 8.95 2.49
N TRP A 40 -0.61 8.57 1.43
CA TRP A 40 -0.36 9.09 0.08
C TRP A 40 -0.51 10.61 0.02
N ASN A 41 -1.57 11.17 0.62
CA ASN A 41 -1.81 12.60 0.64
C ASN A 41 -0.70 13.37 1.37
N GLU A 42 -0.20 12.84 2.49
CA GLU A 42 0.96 13.40 3.21
C GLU A 42 2.22 13.41 2.33
N CYS A 43 2.45 12.34 1.56
CA CYS A 43 3.56 12.30 0.60
C CYS A 43 3.44 13.37 -0.49
N VAL A 44 2.23 13.55 -1.04
CA VAL A 44 1.95 14.61 -2.02
C VAL A 44 2.19 15.99 -1.42
N ALA A 45 1.65 16.26 -0.22
CA ALA A 45 1.83 17.52 0.48
C ALA A 45 3.31 17.84 0.71
N LYS A 46 4.09 16.85 1.20
CA LYS A 46 5.53 17.00 1.36
C LYS A 46 6.25 17.26 0.06
N SER A 47 5.93 16.52 -1.01
CA SER A 47 6.56 16.72 -2.31
C SER A 47 6.28 18.11 -2.89
N ARG A 48 5.07 18.64 -2.68
CA ARG A 48 4.72 20.02 -3.07
C ARG A 48 5.52 21.05 -2.27
N ALA A 49 5.57 20.90 -0.95
CA ALA A 49 6.33 21.79 -0.08
C ALA A 49 7.84 21.81 -0.41
N VAL A 50 8.41 20.64 -0.71
CA VAL A 50 9.80 20.54 -1.17
C VAL A 50 9.99 21.21 -2.53
N HIS A 51 9.04 21.03 -3.46
CA HIS A 51 9.11 21.69 -4.75
C HIS A 51 9.08 23.22 -4.63
N THR A 52 8.17 23.78 -3.82
CA THR A 52 8.09 25.23 -3.60
C THR A 52 9.34 25.76 -2.90
N HIS A 53 9.83 25.04 -1.89
CA HIS A 53 11.09 25.38 -1.21
C HIS A 53 12.27 25.44 -2.19
N ASN A 54 12.46 24.39 -3.00
CA ASN A 54 13.59 24.31 -3.92
C ASN A 54 13.53 25.38 -5.01
N ARG A 55 12.33 25.82 -5.40
CA ARG A 55 12.17 26.95 -6.33
C ARG A 55 12.55 28.29 -5.72
N ALA A 56 12.34 28.48 -4.42
CA ALA A 56 12.61 29.73 -3.72
C ALA A 56 14.06 29.84 -3.23
N ALA A 57 14.59 28.76 -2.66
CA ALA A 57 15.91 28.75 -2.02
C ALA A 57 17.06 28.35 -2.95
N GLY A 58 16.77 27.79 -4.14
CA GLY A 58 17.78 27.23 -5.04
C GLY A 58 18.45 25.95 -4.52
N GLU A 59 18.13 25.52 -3.30
CA GLU A 59 18.66 24.29 -2.70
C GLU A 59 17.85 23.06 -3.11
N GLY A 60 18.55 21.94 -3.34
CA GLY A 60 17.98 20.67 -3.77
C GLY A 60 17.47 19.80 -2.63
N ALA A 61 16.59 20.31 -1.76
CA ALA A 61 16.05 19.50 -0.67
C ALA A 61 15.38 18.23 -1.25
N ALA A 62 15.72 17.08 -0.68
CA ALA A 62 15.20 15.80 -1.17
C ALA A 62 13.76 15.57 -0.70
N CYS A 63 13.05 14.71 -1.43
CA CYS A 63 11.78 14.10 -1.01
C CYS A 63 11.89 12.59 -1.30
N GLY A 64 12.85 11.96 -0.63
CA GLY A 64 13.24 10.57 -0.88
C GLY A 64 12.42 9.55 -0.07
N PRO A 65 12.41 8.26 -0.47
CA PRO A 65 11.67 7.21 0.23
C PRO A 65 12.05 7.09 1.72
N VAL A 66 13.34 7.26 2.05
CA VAL A 66 13.84 7.21 3.44
C VAL A 66 13.21 8.32 4.29
N GLN A 67 13.15 9.54 3.77
CA GLN A 67 12.57 10.67 4.48
C GLN A 67 11.06 10.51 4.65
N LEU A 68 10.36 10.04 3.62
CA LEU A 68 8.92 9.77 3.69
C LEU A 68 8.61 8.64 4.68
N ALA A 69 9.45 7.60 4.74
CA ALA A 69 9.33 6.53 5.73
C ALA A 69 9.56 7.04 7.16
N ALA A 70 10.54 7.93 7.38
CA ALA A 70 10.76 8.57 8.67
C ALA A 70 9.55 9.44 9.09
N MET A 71 9.01 10.22 8.16
CA MET A 71 7.78 10.99 8.40
C MET A 71 6.59 10.10 8.76
N LEU A 72 6.47 8.92 8.13
CA LEU A 72 5.43 7.94 8.50
C LEU A 72 5.63 7.40 9.91
N THR A 73 6.86 7.05 10.29
CA THR A 73 7.18 6.58 11.65
C THR A 73 6.73 7.61 12.69
N GLU A 74 7.07 8.88 12.45
CA GLU A 74 6.63 9.99 13.29
C GLU A 74 5.11 10.19 13.30
N ALA A 75 4.46 10.14 12.14
CA ALA A 75 3.01 10.30 12.03
C ALA A 75 2.27 9.20 12.80
N ARG A 76 2.76 7.94 12.74
CA ARG A 76 2.24 6.81 13.53
C ARG A 76 2.52 6.98 15.02
N ALA A 77 3.63 7.61 15.40
CA ALA A 77 3.94 7.92 16.79
C ALA A 77 3.01 9.02 17.37
N ARG A 78 2.51 9.94 16.55
CA ARG A 78 1.59 11.00 17.00
C ARG A 78 0.11 10.68 16.81
N THR A 79 -0.23 9.81 15.87
CA THR A 79 -1.61 9.58 15.44
C THR A 79 -2.04 8.13 15.68
N GLY A 80 -2.86 7.89 16.70
CA GLY A 80 -3.37 6.56 17.06
C GLY A 80 -4.06 5.86 15.89
N TRP A 81 -4.91 6.59 15.16
CA TRP A 81 -5.64 6.07 14.00
C TRP A 81 -4.73 5.50 12.89
N LEU A 82 -3.58 6.14 12.61
CA LEU A 82 -2.61 5.60 11.65
C LEU A 82 -1.86 4.39 12.23
N ARG A 83 -1.53 4.43 13.53
CA ARG A 83 -0.80 3.37 14.24
C ARG A 83 -1.56 2.05 14.26
N GLU A 84 -2.86 2.11 14.48
CA GLU A 84 -3.76 0.94 14.50
C GLU A 84 -3.78 0.17 13.17
N GLY A 85 -3.51 0.85 12.05
CA GLY A 85 -3.47 0.21 10.75
C GLY A 85 -2.19 -0.56 10.47
N ALA A 86 -2.26 -1.42 9.46
CA ALA A 86 -1.15 -2.27 9.06
C ALA A 86 0.03 -1.45 8.53
N CYS A 87 1.23 -1.65 9.11
CA CYS A 87 2.44 -0.94 8.70
C CYS A 87 2.90 -1.31 7.27
N GLY A 88 2.73 -2.58 6.86
CA GLY A 88 3.14 -3.07 5.54
C GLY A 88 2.51 -2.29 4.38
N PRO A 89 1.16 -2.18 4.29
CA PRO A 89 0.49 -1.38 3.28
C PRO A 89 0.88 0.11 3.31
N GLN A 90 1.06 0.70 4.49
CA GLN A 90 1.48 2.11 4.64
C GLN A 90 2.91 2.35 4.13
N GLN A 91 3.83 1.40 4.32
CA GLN A 91 5.17 1.47 3.74
C GLN A 91 5.16 1.21 2.23
N GLN A 92 4.28 0.30 1.78
CA GLN A 92 4.13 0.01 0.35
C GLN A 92 3.64 1.25 -0.43
N VAL A 93 2.67 1.99 0.10
CA VAL A 93 2.17 3.19 -0.58
C VAL A 93 3.22 4.29 -0.72
N ILE A 94 4.17 4.40 0.22
CA ILE A 94 5.31 5.32 0.12
C ILE A 94 6.24 4.90 -1.03
N ARG A 95 6.50 3.59 -1.19
CA ARG A 95 7.30 3.08 -2.31
C ARG A 95 6.63 3.37 -3.65
N ASP A 96 5.32 3.14 -3.73
CA ASP A 96 4.56 3.37 -4.96
C ASP A 96 4.42 4.86 -5.29
N PHE A 97 4.28 5.72 -4.27
CA PHE A 97 4.40 7.16 -4.43
C PHE A 97 5.76 7.56 -5.01
N GLY A 98 6.85 7.00 -4.48
CA GLY A 98 8.20 7.24 -4.99
C GLY A 98 8.35 6.90 -6.47
N LYS A 99 7.80 5.76 -6.90
CA LYS A 99 7.76 5.37 -8.32
C LYS A 99 6.94 6.34 -9.17
N SER A 100 5.74 6.72 -8.71
CA SER A 100 4.86 7.66 -9.40
C SER A 100 5.53 9.03 -9.56
N ARG A 101 6.12 9.57 -8.49
CA ARG A 101 6.87 10.82 -8.52
C ARG A 101 8.06 10.77 -9.47
N ALA A 102 8.85 9.69 -9.44
CA ALA A 102 9.98 9.52 -10.33
C ALA A 102 9.55 9.50 -11.80
N ARG A 103 8.42 8.86 -12.11
CA ARG A 103 7.84 8.89 -13.46
C ARG A 103 7.40 10.31 -13.85
N ALA A 104 6.63 10.99 -13.01
CA ALA A 104 6.17 12.35 -13.28
C ALA A 104 7.33 13.33 -13.56
N LEU A 105 8.42 13.23 -12.80
CA LEU A 105 9.62 14.06 -13.01
C LEU A 105 10.35 13.76 -14.33
N LYS A 106 10.27 12.52 -14.83
CA LYS A 106 10.81 12.17 -16.15
C LYS A 106 9.92 12.75 -17.26
N ASP A 107 8.62 12.58 -17.13
CA ASP A 107 7.64 13.08 -18.11
C ASP A 107 7.74 14.61 -18.24
N MET A 108 7.91 15.34 -17.13
CA MET A 108 8.13 16.80 -17.11
C MET A 108 9.43 17.26 -17.79
N LYS A 109 10.44 16.39 -17.92
CA LYS A 109 11.71 16.72 -18.61
C LYS A 109 11.67 16.37 -20.11
N ALA A 110 10.74 15.49 -20.50
CA ALA A 110 10.63 15.00 -21.87
C ALA A 110 9.68 15.85 -22.73
N GLY A 111 8.76 16.59 -22.10
CA GLY A 111 7.96 17.63 -22.75
C GLY A 111 8.60 18.99 -22.61
#